data_AF-A0A1X1F0V0-F1
#
_entry.id   AF-A0A1X1F0V0-F1
#
_cell.length_a   1.000
_cell.length_b   1.000
_cell.length_c   1.000
_cell.angle_alpha   90.00
_cell.angle_beta   90.00
_cell.angle_gamma   90.00
#
_symmetry.space_group_name_H-M   'P 1'
#
loop_
_entity.id
_entity.type
_entity.pdbx_description
1 polymer ?
#
loop_
_entity_poly.entity_id
_entity_poly.type
_entity_poly.pdbx_seq_one_letter_code
_entity_poly.pdbx_strand_id
1 'polypeptide(L)'
;MRFLAKNAKVISFDFFDTLFLRPFDDPEDTFDIIGIKYNFANFRKLRRKAQTEAFREMTKEGRKEINLKNIYNNFPEVGHLRLELEEAEYSLELELVEPNPVIMSFFNEMVAAGKKVIITSDMYFDASFFSEALEKYNIKQVPLYISADQNATKRDSGEIFENIIRELSVKPDEILHIGDNQTADVIRPGEKGILTWHYNPEHLANKRRGQSLIGSIVSGLHRTRSEDIIPAGTFSELGYKFQAPATWGFLKWIKLQCITDGITKLLFVSRDGYSLELLAKEYFKEKLPSFDYFMGSRIAFNLALITEQNFISHIPFLMSGSDGLSPGELLERIGVEPPNDEVMQSIGIPASTIIAPDNYELVSKFLTAYRTEILKVCQLNRRGLFMYLRELGIKPGDKIGMVDVGWSGTTQEAFEQIVKSFMDVEVVGYYFCLANTPEKKRRESKHVMKALVNTESASPQIVDKIYENRMAVELFFSAPHETIIGYNPLRNRVIAVADVGRAKAKNHNEIISSLNHGLASFTQDYLAFSKKINVRFSPLQLAQPMIDLVTNDNWRNDPLFGQIENFDSWASSRNQTMKFADYFKKP
;
A
#
# COMPACT_ATOMS: atom_id res chain seq x y z
N MET A 1 -12.01 21.53 27.76
CA MET A 1 -11.15 22.62 27.26
C MET A 1 -11.78 24.01 27.40
N ARG A 2 -12.80 24.39 26.61
CA ARG A 2 -13.39 25.76 26.61
C ARG A 2 -13.82 26.29 28.00
N PHE A 3 -14.37 25.42 28.84
CA PHE A 3 -14.75 25.79 30.21
C PHE A 3 -13.56 26.26 31.05
N LEU A 4 -12.43 25.54 31.01
CA LEU A 4 -11.22 25.91 31.74
C LEU A 4 -10.62 27.22 31.20
N ALA A 5 -10.60 27.37 29.88
CA ALA A 5 -10.02 28.53 29.21
C ALA A 5 -10.78 29.85 29.50
N LYS A 6 -12.09 29.76 29.80
CA LYS A 6 -12.88 30.93 30.21
C LYS A 6 -12.28 31.62 31.43
N ASN A 7 -11.85 30.84 32.42
CA ASN A 7 -11.37 31.32 33.71
C ASN A 7 -9.85 31.56 33.75
N ALA A 8 -9.09 30.99 32.80
CA ALA A 8 -7.67 31.26 32.66
C ALA A 8 -7.40 32.65 32.03
N LYS A 9 -6.36 33.34 32.50
CA LYS A 9 -5.84 34.58 31.90
C LYS A 9 -4.87 34.27 30.75
N VAL A 10 -4.09 33.20 30.89
CA VAL A 10 -3.09 32.77 29.91
C VAL A 10 -3.46 31.39 29.41
N ILE A 11 -3.46 31.21 28.08
CA ILE A 11 -3.60 29.90 27.45
C ILE A 11 -2.25 29.53 26.84
N SER A 12 -1.66 28.45 27.33
CA SER A 12 -0.38 27.94 26.88
C SER A 12 -0.59 26.66 26.07
N PHE A 13 0.02 26.57 24.90
CA PHE A 13 -0.04 25.39 24.04
C PHE A 13 1.35 24.78 23.89
N ASP A 14 1.45 23.47 24.03
CA ASP A 14 2.57 22.75 23.45
C ASP A 14 2.54 22.84 21.91
N PHE A 15 3.72 22.74 21.29
CA PHE A 15 3.87 22.88 19.85
C PHE A 15 3.71 21.55 19.08
N PHE A 16 4.59 20.57 19.30
CA PHE A 16 4.67 19.35 18.47
C PHE A 16 3.70 18.28 18.95
N ASP A 17 3.02 17.61 18.02
CA ASP A 17 1.95 16.63 18.34
C ASP A 17 0.74 17.25 19.08
N THR A 18 0.74 18.57 19.31
CA THR A 18 -0.35 19.36 19.89
C THR A 18 -0.88 20.41 18.90
N LEU A 19 -0.15 21.52 18.72
CA LEU A 19 -0.57 22.63 17.86
C LEU A 19 -0.19 22.38 16.38
N PHE A 20 0.93 21.70 16.16
CA PHE A 20 1.45 21.28 14.87
C PHE A 20 1.72 19.78 14.87
N LEU A 21 1.42 19.12 13.75
CA LEU A 21 1.62 17.70 13.53
C LEU A 21 2.71 17.46 12.49
N ARG A 22 3.28 16.25 12.51
CA ARG A 22 4.14 15.72 11.44
C ARG A 22 3.41 14.59 10.70
N PRO A 23 3.68 14.40 9.39
CA PRO A 23 3.10 13.32 8.59
C PRO A 23 3.81 11.97 8.81
N PHE A 24 4.20 11.65 10.05
CA PHE A 24 4.87 10.38 10.42
C PHE A 24 4.32 9.80 11.71
N ASP A 25 4.44 8.50 11.89
CA ASP A 25 4.24 7.87 13.20
C ASP A 25 5.44 8.08 14.12
N ASP A 26 6.65 8.14 13.57
CA ASP A 26 7.89 8.39 14.31
C ASP A 26 8.55 9.70 13.86
N PRO A 27 8.69 10.72 14.73
CA PRO A 27 9.36 11.97 14.39
C PRO A 27 10.81 11.80 13.92
N GLU A 28 11.51 10.74 14.34
CA GLU A 28 12.89 10.49 13.92
C GLU A 28 12.99 10.03 12.46
N ASP A 29 11.87 9.73 11.78
CA ASP A 29 11.85 9.40 10.36
C ASP A 29 12.33 10.56 9.47
N THR A 30 12.26 11.79 9.97
CA THR A 30 12.92 12.95 9.35
C THR A 30 14.41 12.66 9.10
N PHE A 31 15.09 11.99 10.04
CA PHE A 31 16.50 11.66 9.90
C PHE A 31 16.76 10.63 8.81
N ASP A 32 15.84 9.67 8.62
CA ASP A 32 15.96 8.69 7.53
C ASP A 32 15.76 9.37 6.16
N ILE A 33 14.87 10.37 6.07
CA ILE A 33 14.68 11.19 4.86
C ILE A 33 15.97 11.96 4.52
N ILE A 34 16.62 12.59 5.51
CA ILE A 34 17.92 13.26 5.33
C ILE A 34 18.97 12.26 4.84
N GLY A 35 19.05 11.10 5.48
CA GLY A 35 19.97 10.02 5.07
C GLY A 35 19.79 9.62 3.61
N ILE A 36 18.54 9.48 3.13
CA ILE A 36 18.26 9.17 1.72
C ILE A 36 18.65 10.34 0.81
N LYS A 37 18.27 11.57 1.17
CA LYS A 37 18.51 12.77 0.36
C LYS A 37 20.00 13.02 0.11
N TYR A 38 20.82 12.77 1.13
CA TYR A 38 22.28 12.98 1.09
C TYR A 38 23.08 11.70 0.84
N ASN A 39 22.41 10.57 0.57
CA ASN A 39 23.05 9.25 0.44
C ASN A 39 23.96 8.92 1.64
N PHE A 40 23.53 9.29 2.84
CA PHE A 40 24.25 9.10 4.10
C PHE A 40 23.71 7.88 4.83
N ALA A 41 24.43 6.76 4.72
CA ALA A 41 24.04 5.51 5.36
C ALA A 41 24.00 5.62 6.90
N ASN A 42 22.98 5.05 7.53
CA ASN A 42 22.78 5.04 8.98
C ASN A 42 22.71 6.44 9.64
N PHE A 43 22.31 7.47 8.88
CA PHE A 43 22.25 8.85 9.38
C PHE A 43 21.47 8.96 10.70
N ARG A 44 20.26 8.40 10.78
CA ARG A 44 19.44 8.39 12.00
C ARG A 44 20.19 7.87 13.23
N LYS A 45 20.85 6.72 13.12
CA LYS A 45 21.61 6.12 14.22
C LYS A 45 22.76 7.01 14.68
N LEU A 46 23.52 7.56 13.74
CA LEU A 46 24.67 8.42 14.06
C LEU A 46 24.22 9.78 14.60
N ARG A 47 23.15 10.36 14.05
CA ARG A 47 22.53 11.60 14.52
C ARG A 47 22.00 11.49 15.95
N ARG A 48 21.43 10.35 16.33
CA ARG A 48 21.05 10.06 17.73
C ARG A 48 22.24 9.95 18.67
N LYS A 49 23.33 9.32 18.20
CA LYS A 49 24.59 9.24 18.97
C LYS A 49 25.16 10.63 19.20
N ALA A 50 25.19 11.49 18.18
CA ALA A 50 25.62 12.89 18.30
C ALA A 50 24.77 13.68 19.30
N GLN A 51 23.45 13.50 19.28
CA GLN A 51 22.54 14.11 20.27
C GLN A 51 22.82 13.64 21.70
N THR A 52 23.07 12.34 21.87
CA THR A 52 23.41 11.77 23.19
C THR A 52 24.71 12.37 23.72
N GLU A 53 25.71 12.56 22.86
CA GLU A 53 26.97 13.20 23.26
C GLU A 53 26.80 14.68 23.56
N ALA A 54 25.98 15.40 22.78
CA ALA A 54 25.63 16.78 23.07
C ALA A 54 24.96 16.95 24.45
N PHE A 55 24.08 16.02 24.85
CA PHE A 55 23.50 16.01 26.20
C PHE A 55 24.52 15.75 27.31
N ARG A 56 25.56 14.95 27.03
CA ARG A 56 26.66 14.72 28.00
C ARG A 56 27.47 15.99 28.21
N GLU A 57 27.85 16.68 27.14
CA GLU A 57 28.56 17.96 27.22
C GLU A 57 27.72 19.04 27.89
N MET A 58 26.42 19.14 27.54
CA MET A 58 25.46 20.03 28.20
C MET A 58 25.45 19.86 29.72
N THR A 59 25.38 18.61 30.20
CA THR A 59 25.41 18.30 31.64
C THR A 59 26.72 18.75 32.29
N LYS A 60 27.87 18.55 31.63
CA LYS A 60 29.18 18.99 32.15
C LYS A 60 29.28 20.52 32.25
N GLU A 61 28.64 21.22 31.31
CA GLU A 61 28.58 22.69 31.27
C GLU A 61 27.54 23.28 32.23
N GLY A 62 26.75 22.45 32.93
CA GLY A 62 25.67 22.89 33.81
C GLY A 62 24.49 23.52 33.06
N ARG A 63 24.36 23.24 31.76
CA ARG A 63 23.19 23.63 30.95
C ARG A 63 22.07 22.60 31.12
N LYS A 64 20.85 23.02 30.79
CA LYS A 64 19.63 22.20 30.88
C LYS A 64 19.10 21.78 29.52
N GLU A 65 19.46 22.49 28.46
CA GLU A 65 19.04 22.15 27.09
C GLU A 65 20.18 22.30 26.07
N ILE A 66 20.10 21.48 25.02
CA ILE A 66 20.97 21.52 23.83
C ILE A 66 20.28 22.26 22.67
N ASN A 67 21.06 22.84 21.78
CA ASN A 67 20.57 23.32 20.48
C ASN A 67 21.10 22.47 19.32
N LEU A 68 20.55 22.69 18.12
CA LEU A 68 20.94 21.98 16.91
C LEU A 68 22.45 22.04 16.66
N LYS A 69 23.06 23.23 16.84
CA LYS A 69 24.51 23.44 16.70
C LYS A 69 25.31 22.58 17.68
N ASN A 70 24.87 22.41 18.92
CA ASN A 70 25.51 21.51 19.89
C ASN A 70 25.51 20.07 19.37
N ILE A 71 24.45 19.65 18.70
CA ILE A 71 24.35 18.30 18.16
C ILE A 71 25.30 18.11 16.99
N TYR A 72 25.29 19.02 16.01
CA TYR A 72 26.19 18.94 14.85
C TYR A 72 27.66 19.18 15.20
N ASN A 73 27.97 19.90 16.28
CA ASN A 73 29.33 19.95 16.87
C ASN A 73 29.81 18.56 17.34
N ASN A 74 28.90 17.71 17.80
CA ASN A 74 29.19 16.37 18.32
C ASN A 74 28.92 15.27 17.27
N PHE A 75 28.86 15.63 15.99
CA PHE A 75 28.57 14.70 14.90
C PHE A 75 29.76 14.60 13.93
N PRO A 76 30.93 14.07 14.33
CA PRO A 76 32.15 14.10 13.52
C PRO A 76 32.01 13.40 12.16
N GLU A 77 31.14 12.39 12.06
CA GLU A 77 30.92 11.62 10.83
C GLU A 77 30.41 12.46 9.65
N VAL A 78 29.81 13.63 9.89
CA VAL A 78 29.34 14.52 8.80
C VAL A 78 30.47 15.32 8.14
N GLY A 79 31.63 15.45 8.79
CA GLY A 79 32.79 16.15 8.26
C GLY A 79 32.47 17.53 7.68
N HIS A 80 32.78 17.72 6.40
CA HIS A 80 32.57 18.99 5.69
C HIS A 80 31.09 19.31 5.40
N LEU A 81 30.19 18.31 5.44
CA LEU A 81 28.76 18.47 5.19
C LEU A 81 28.00 19.01 6.42
N ARG A 82 28.71 19.32 7.51
CA ARG A 82 28.10 19.68 8.78
C ARG A 82 27.06 20.79 8.66
N LEU A 83 27.45 21.93 8.10
CA LEU A 83 26.58 23.10 7.99
C LEU A 83 25.40 22.83 7.05
N GLU A 84 25.65 22.11 5.96
CA GLU A 84 24.63 21.75 4.98
C GLU A 84 23.58 20.80 5.58
N LEU A 85 24.00 19.80 6.35
CA LEU A 85 23.09 18.86 6.99
C LEU A 85 22.35 19.48 8.18
N GLU A 86 22.99 20.39 8.91
CA GLU A 86 22.36 21.20 9.95
C GLU A 86 21.21 22.05 9.38
N GLU A 87 21.47 22.77 8.28
CA GLU A 87 20.45 23.55 7.56
C GLU A 87 19.37 22.65 6.93
N ALA A 88 19.76 21.49 6.39
CA ALA A 88 18.82 20.55 5.79
C ALA A 88 17.87 19.94 6.81
N GLU A 89 18.33 19.64 8.02
CA GLU A 89 17.48 19.14 9.11
C GLU A 89 16.46 20.20 9.54
N TYR A 90 16.93 21.45 9.75
CA TYR A 90 16.05 22.57 10.07
C TYR A 90 14.98 22.79 8.98
N SER A 91 15.43 22.90 7.73
CA SER A 91 14.56 23.19 6.58
C SER A 91 13.54 22.08 6.35
N LEU A 92 13.95 20.81 6.52
CA LEU A 92 13.06 19.67 6.35
C LEU A 92 12.02 19.60 7.47
N GLU A 93 12.40 19.80 8.74
CA GLU A 93 11.45 19.87 9.85
C GLU A 93 10.43 21.00 9.64
N LEU A 94 10.87 22.19 9.23
CA LEU A 94 9.99 23.33 8.95
C LEU A 94 9.05 23.03 7.77
N GLU A 95 9.53 22.26 6.78
CA GLU A 95 8.72 21.88 5.64
C GLU A 95 7.61 20.89 6.01
N LEU A 96 7.88 20.01 6.99
CA LEU A 96 7.03 18.89 7.37
C LEU A 96 5.99 19.21 8.44
N VAL A 97 6.21 20.22 9.28
CA VAL A 97 5.23 20.61 10.30
C VAL A 97 4.00 21.25 9.66
N GLU A 98 2.82 20.77 10.02
CA GLU A 98 1.52 21.28 9.54
C GLU A 98 0.59 21.60 10.73
N PRO A 99 -0.24 22.65 10.65
CA PRO A 99 -1.21 22.97 11.70
C PRO A 99 -2.12 21.79 12.02
N ASN A 100 -2.29 21.49 13.31
CA ASN A 100 -3.31 20.55 13.75
C ASN A 100 -4.69 21.21 13.61
N PRO A 101 -5.56 20.82 12.68
CA PRO A 101 -6.83 21.51 12.45
C PRO A 101 -7.73 21.53 13.69
N VAL A 102 -7.67 20.47 14.52
CA VAL A 102 -8.49 20.33 15.73
C VAL A 102 -8.11 21.39 16.76
N ILE A 103 -6.82 21.48 17.11
CA ILE A 103 -6.33 22.40 18.15
C ILE A 103 -6.17 23.83 17.60
N MET A 104 -5.81 23.98 16.33
CA MET A 104 -5.61 25.28 15.69
C MET A 104 -6.90 26.11 15.66
N SER A 105 -8.06 25.46 15.49
CA SER A 105 -9.37 26.14 15.60
C SER A 105 -9.55 26.81 16.96
N PHE A 106 -9.20 26.11 18.04
CA PHE A 106 -9.30 26.61 19.40
C PHE A 106 -8.21 27.65 19.72
N PHE A 107 -6.99 27.47 19.23
CA PHE A 107 -5.93 28.47 19.33
C PHE A 107 -6.39 29.82 18.75
N ASN A 108 -6.92 29.80 17.52
CA ASN A 108 -7.42 31.01 16.85
C ASN A 108 -8.61 31.64 17.58
N GLU A 109 -9.53 30.82 18.12
CA GLU A 109 -10.65 31.28 18.96
C GLU A 109 -10.14 32.09 20.17
N MET A 110 -9.12 31.59 20.88
CA MET A 110 -8.56 32.26 22.06
C MET A 110 -7.83 33.55 21.71
N VAL A 111 -7.07 33.55 20.60
CA VAL A 111 -6.42 34.75 20.07
C VAL A 111 -7.45 35.83 19.69
N ALA A 112 -8.53 35.45 18.99
CA ALA A 112 -9.59 36.37 18.58
C ALA A 112 -10.39 36.93 19.77
N ALA A 113 -10.55 36.13 20.83
CA ALA A 113 -11.16 36.57 22.09
C ALA A 113 -10.27 37.50 22.93
N GLY A 114 -9.07 37.85 22.46
CA GLY A 114 -8.14 38.75 23.17
C GLY A 114 -7.47 38.12 24.39
N LYS A 115 -7.51 36.79 24.53
CA LYS A 115 -6.77 36.08 25.58
C LYS A 115 -5.27 36.21 25.33
N LYS A 116 -4.47 36.16 26.40
CA LYS A 116 -3.02 36.03 26.29
C LYS A 116 -2.71 34.58 25.92
N VAL A 117 -2.41 34.34 24.66
CA VAL A 117 -2.01 33.02 24.15
C VAL A 117 -0.48 32.96 24.06
N ILE A 118 0.12 31.84 24.46
CA ILE A 118 1.56 31.57 24.37
C ILE A 118 1.80 30.15 23.87
N ILE A 119 3.00 29.89 23.35
CA ILE A 119 3.44 28.55 22.93
C ILE A 119 4.65 28.15 23.76
N THR A 120 4.70 26.89 24.20
CA THR A 120 5.84 26.27 24.87
C THR A 120 6.35 25.08 24.07
N SER A 121 7.67 24.85 24.03
CA SER A 121 8.22 23.65 23.39
C SER A 121 9.56 23.24 24.01
N ASP A 122 9.71 21.93 24.23
CA ASP A 122 10.98 21.30 24.59
C ASP A 122 11.65 20.81 23.31
N MET A 123 12.47 21.65 22.69
CA MET A 123 13.15 21.31 21.44
C MET A 123 14.51 21.98 21.30
N TYR A 124 15.37 21.38 20.48
CA TYR A 124 16.71 21.87 20.16
C TYR A 124 16.73 22.97 19.08
N PHE A 125 15.57 23.33 18.51
CA PHE A 125 15.41 24.51 17.68
C PHE A 125 15.12 25.74 18.56
N ASP A 126 15.55 26.91 18.09
CA ASP A 126 15.27 28.19 18.76
C ASP A 126 13.92 28.79 18.28
N ALA A 127 13.54 29.93 18.87
CA ALA A 127 12.30 30.64 18.57
C ALA A 127 12.13 31.04 17.09
N SER A 128 13.20 31.10 16.28
CA SER A 128 13.09 31.41 14.85
C SER A 128 12.25 30.35 14.13
N PHE A 129 12.51 29.07 14.41
CA PHE A 129 11.81 27.94 13.80
C PHE A 129 10.29 28.02 14.01
N PHE A 130 9.89 28.28 15.25
CA PHE A 130 8.48 28.35 15.62
C PHE A 130 7.81 29.58 15.02
N SER A 131 8.51 30.72 14.96
CA SER A 131 8.01 31.94 14.32
C SER A 131 7.80 31.73 12.83
N GLU A 132 8.77 31.11 12.15
CA GLU A 132 8.69 30.75 10.72
C GLU A 132 7.56 29.74 10.45
N ALA A 133 7.37 28.75 11.32
CA ALA A 133 6.28 27.79 11.20
C ALA A 133 4.89 28.45 11.32
N LEU A 134 4.72 29.42 12.23
CA LEU A 134 3.49 30.21 12.34
C LEU A 134 3.28 31.08 11.09
N GLU A 135 4.33 31.76 10.62
CA GLU A 135 4.28 32.63 9.45
C GLU A 135 3.92 31.87 8.16
N LYS A 136 4.53 30.70 7.95
CA LYS A 136 4.25 29.81 6.80
C LYS A 136 2.76 29.53 6.61
N TYR A 137 1.98 29.49 7.70
CA TYR A 137 0.54 29.23 7.67
C TYR A 137 -0.31 30.45 7.99
N ASN A 138 0.27 31.66 7.99
CA ASN A 138 -0.37 32.93 8.32
C ASN A 138 -1.05 32.92 9.70
N ILE A 139 -0.46 32.21 10.66
CA ILE A 139 -0.95 32.16 12.04
C ILE A 139 -0.38 33.36 12.80
N LYS A 140 -1.19 33.98 13.66
CA LYS A 140 -0.77 35.13 14.44
C LYS A 140 0.41 34.77 15.35
N GLN A 141 1.46 35.58 15.29
CA GLN A 141 2.60 35.48 16.20
C GLN A 141 2.15 35.67 17.66
N VAL A 142 2.68 34.84 18.54
CA VAL A 142 2.43 34.84 19.99
C VAL A 142 3.76 34.70 20.73
N PRO A 143 3.84 35.09 22.02
CA PRO A 143 5.04 34.85 22.81
C PRO A 143 5.42 33.36 22.83
N LEU A 144 6.71 33.10 22.60
CA LEU A 144 7.30 31.78 22.52
C LEU A 144 8.17 31.52 23.75
N TYR A 145 7.99 30.36 24.35
CA TYR A 145 8.76 29.86 25.49
C TYR A 145 9.42 28.55 25.08
N ILE A 146 10.65 28.65 24.56
CA ILE A 146 11.37 27.53 23.94
C ILE A 146 12.54 27.11 24.82
N SER A 147 12.71 25.81 25.02
CA SER A 147 13.71 25.29 25.96
C SER A 147 15.16 25.63 25.56
N ALA A 148 15.49 25.58 24.26
CA ALA A 148 16.82 25.93 23.77
C ALA A 148 17.19 27.41 23.98
N ASP A 149 16.19 28.32 23.98
CA ASP A 149 16.42 29.75 24.20
C ASP A 149 16.52 30.10 25.68
N GLN A 150 15.66 29.50 26.51
CA GLN A 150 15.59 29.82 27.94
C GLN A 150 16.50 28.94 28.81
N ASN A 151 17.09 27.89 28.22
CA ASN A 151 17.81 26.85 28.96
C ASN A 151 16.96 26.31 30.13
N ALA A 152 15.68 26.07 29.86
CA ALA A 152 14.67 25.64 30.83
C ALA A 152 13.64 24.74 30.14
N THR A 153 13.37 23.55 30.69
CA THR A 153 12.53 22.55 30.04
C THR A 153 11.17 22.42 30.74
N LYS A 154 10.20 21.84 30.03
CA LYS A 154 8.94 21.34 30.58
C LYS A 154 9.17 20.00 31.26
N ARG A 155 9.89 19.10 30.60
CA ARG A 155 10.00 17.67 30.95
C ARG A 155 10.74 17.39 32.26
N ASP A 156 11.72 18.22 32.63
CA ASP A 156 12.61 17.93 33.75
C ASP A 156 12.00 18.36 35.10
N SER A 157 12.08 19.64 35.50
CA SER A 157 11.38 20.12 36.71
C SER A 157 10.33 21.20 36.42
N GLY A 158 10.04 21.43 35.14
CA GLY A 158 9.03 22.38 34.68
C GLY A 158 9.46 23.83 34.84
N GLU A 159 10.75 24.14 34.83
CA GLU A 159 11.29 25.49 35.03
C GLU A 159 10.75 26.52 34.04
N ILE A 160 10.44 26.08 32.82
CA ILE A 160 9.86 26.97 31.81
C ILE A 160 8.51 27.56 32.27
N PHE A 161 7.74 26.80 33.05
CA PHE A 161 6.48 27.27 33.63
C PHE A 161 6.71 28.30 34.75
N GLU A 162 7.78 28.14 35.54
CA GLU A 162 8.18 29.13 36.54
C GLU A 162 8.57 30.46 35.88
N ASN A 163 9.29 30.39 34.75
CA ASN A 163 9.63 31.56 33.95
C ASN A 163 8.35 32.26 33.45
N ILE A 164 7.39 31.52 32.91
CA ILE A 164 6.09 32.06 32.45
C ILE A 164 5.35 32.77 33.57
N ILE A 165 5.22 32.13 34.74
CA ILE A 165 4.54 32.68 35.92
C ILE A 165 5.19 34.02 36.33
N ARG A 166 6.53 34.04 36.40
CA ARG A 166 7.31 35.22 36.80
C ARG A 166 7.20 36.35 35.78
N GLU A 167 7.40 36.06 34.50
CA GLU A 167 7.41 37.07 33.44
C GLU A 167 6.04 37.66 33.16
N LEU A 168 4.99 36.84 33.18
CA LEU A 168 3.63 37.29 32.95
C LEU A 168 2.94 37.81 34.22
N SER A 169 3.55 37.62 35.39
CA SER A 169 3.03 38.07 36.69
C SER A 169 1.60 37.57 36.96
N VAL A 170 1.37 36.27 36.68
CA VAL A 170 0.07 35.59 36.86
C VAL A 170 0.18 34.51 37.92
N LYS A 171 -0.94 34.12 38.53
CA LYS A 171 -0.95 32.95 39.43
C LYS A 171 -0.95 31.65 38.61
N PRO A 172 -0.41 30.54 39.14
CA PRO A 172 -0.41 29.26 38.42
C PRO A 172 -1.80 28.82 37.95
N ASP A 173 -2.82 28.96 38.80
CA ASP A 173 -4.22 28.61 38.52
C ASP A 173 -4.91 29.52 37.49
N GLU A 174 -4.25 30.62 37.08
CA GLU A 174 -4.68 31.51 36.00
C GLU A 174 -4.10 31.10 34.64
N ILE A 175 -3.27 30.05 34.59
CA ILE A 175 -2.72 29.49 33.35
C ILE A 175 -3.44 28.17 33.06
N LEU A 176 -3.89 28.01 31.81
CA LEU A 176 -4.27 26.71 31.26
C LEU A 176 -3.21 26.27 30.26
N HIS A 177 -2.53 25.15 30.53
CA HIS A 177 -1.63 24.51 29.58
C HIS A 177 -2.29 23.32 28.87
N ILE A 178 -2.06 23.22 27.56
CA ILE A 178 -2.66 22.22 26.68
C ILE A 178 -1.52 21.54 25.92
N GLY A 179 -1.39 20.22 26.06
CA GLY A 179 -0.34 19.45 25.38
C GLY A 179 -0.58 17.95 25.41
N ASP A 180 0.18 17.20 24.61
CA ASP A 180 0.00 15.76 24.41
C ASP A 180 0.82 14.91 25.38
N ASN A 181 1.91 15.46 25.95
CA ASN A 181 2.80 14.69 26.77
C ASN A 181 2.33 14.62 28.23
N GLN A 182 2.04 13.40 28.71
CA GLN A 182 1.60 13.18 30.09
C GLN A 182 2.55 13.76 31.14
N THR A 183 3.86 13.66 30.94
CA THR A 183 4.83 14.17 31.90
C THR A 183 5.01 15.68 31.73
N ALA A 184 5.42 16.12 30.54
CA ALA A 184 5.83 17.50 30.29
C ALA A 184 4.67 18.50 30.29
N ASP A 185 3.46 18.08 29.89
CA ASP A 185 2.33 18.98 29.68
C ASP A 185 1.18 18.78 30.68
N VAL A 186 1.22 17.71 31.48
CA VAL A 186 0.18 17.44 32.49
C VAL A 186 0.77 17.38 33.89
N ILE A 187 1.72 16.48 34.14
CA ILE A 187 2.28 16.28 35.49
C ILE A 187 3.11 17.49 35.92
N ARG A 188 4.12 17.88 35.14
CA ARG A 188 5.05 18.96 35.48
C ARG A 188 4.37 20.33 35.70
N PRO A 189 3.49 20.82 34.81
CA PRO A 189 2.74 22.03 35.08
C PRO A 189 1.75 21.86 36.24
N GLY A 190 1.13 20.68 36.39
CA GLY A 190 0.23 20.38 37.51
C GLY A 190 0.93 20.46 38.88
N GLU A 191 2.18 19.99 38.98
CA GLU A 191 3.03 20.12 40.17
C GLU A 191 3.28 21.59 40.57
N LYS A 192 3.17 22.53 39.62
CA LYS A 192 3.28 23.99 39.86
C LYS A 192 1.94 24.66 40.16
N GLY A 193 0.84 23.91 40.16
CA GLY A 193 -0.52 24.43 40.35
C GLY A 193 -1.17 25.01 39.08
N ILE A 194 -0.61 24.73 37.89
CA ILE A 194 -1.18 25.16 36.61
C ILE A 194 -2.34 24.24 36.21
N LEU A 195 -3.40 24.81 35.63
CA LEU A 195 -4.48 24.01 35.05
C LEU A 195 -3.99 23.31 33.78
N THR A 196 -4.30 22.03 33.62
CA THR A 196 -3.82 21.25 32.47
C THR A 196 -4.96 20.62 31.70
N TRP A 197 -4.75 20.46 30.39
CA TRP A 197 -5.62 19.69 29.52
C TRP A 197 -4.75 18.75 28.66
N HIS A 198 -4.91 17.45 28.90
CA HIS A 198 -4.21 16.43 28.14
C HIS A 198 -4.85 16.26 26.76
N TYR A 199 -4.12 16.61 25.71
CA TYR A 199 -4.53 16.38 24.33
C TYR A 199 -4.06 15.00 23.86
N ASN A 200 -4.95 14.01 23.91
CA ASN A 200 -4.63 12.64 23.52
C ASN A 200 -5.70 12.07 22.57
N PRO A 201 -5.74 12.52 21.30
CA PRO A 201 -6.68 11.98 20.34
C PRO A 201 -6.34 10.51 20.03
N GLU A 202 -7.36 9.67 19.83
CA GLU A 202 -7.18 8.22 19.57
C GLU A 202 -6.23 7.96 18.39
N HIS A 203 -6.25 8.81 17.38
CA HIS A 203 -5.38 8.68 16.21
C HIS A 203 -3.89 8.96 16.51
N LEU A 204 -3.55 9.75 17.54
CA LEU A 204 -2.16 9.91 18.00
C LEU A 204 -1.75 8.80 18.97
N ALA A 205 -2.70 8.19 19.68
CA ALA A 205 -2.44 7.10 20.62
C ALA A 205 -2.04 5.79 19.92
N ASN A 206 -2.45 5.59 18.66
CA ASN A 206 -2.26 4.34 17.91
C ASN A 206 -0.96 4.28 17.07
N LYS A 207 0.07 5.08 17.40
CA LYS A 207 1.38 5.04 16.72
C LYS A 207 1.97 3.62 16.73
N ARG A 208 2.26 3.06 15.56
CA ARG A 208 2.82 1.70 15.45
C ARG A 208 4.36 1.75 15.51
N ARG A 209 4.95 1.03 16.46
CA ARG A 209 6.42 0.91 16.56
C ARG A 209 6.96 -0.09 15.53
N GLY A 210 8.17 0.17 15.04
CA GLY A 210 8.91 -0.76 14.19
C GLY A 210 8.41 -0.87 12.74
N GLN A 211 7.62 0.10 12.28
CA GLN A 211 7.25 0.18 10.87
C GLN A 211 8.44 0.56 9.99
N SER A 212 8.38 0.19 8.72
CA SER A 212 9.24 0.77 7.69
C SER A 212 8.97 2.27 7.53
N LEU A 213 9.96 3.03 7.04
CA LEU A 213 9.82 4.47 6.78
C LEU A 213 8.57 4.80 5.93
N ILE A 214 8.31 4.03 4.88
CA ILE A 214 7.10 4.23 4.06
C ILE A 214 5.84 3.89 4.85
N GLY A 215 5.84 2.84 5.67
CA GLY A 215 4.69 2.51 6.53
C GLY A 215 4.35 3.64 7.52
N SER A 216 5.37 4.29 8.09
CA SER A 216 5.19 5.43 8.97
C SER A 216 4.70 6.68 8.23
N ILE A 217 5.26 6.99 7.05
CA ILE A 217 4.77 8.08 6.18
C ILE A 217 3.31 7.87 5.80
N VAL A 218 2.97 6.66 5.36
CA VAL A 218 1.60 6.28 4.97
C VAL A 218 0.64 6.47 6.15
N SER A 219 1.01 5.98 7.33
CA SER A 219 0.17 6.08 8.54
C SER A 219 0.02 7.54 9.00
N GLY A 220 1.12 8.31 8.96
CA GLY A 220 1.12 9.72 9.32
C GLY A 220 0.33 10.59 8.34
N LEU A 221 0.44 10.36 7.02
CA LEU A 221 -0.36 11.06 6.01
C LEU A 221 -1.85 10.75 6.17
N HIS A 222 -2.21 9.47 6.36
CA HIS A 222 -3.58 9.06 6.60
C HIS A 222 -4.19 9.84 7.79
N ARG A 223 -3.48 9.83 8.93
CA ARG A 223 -3.89 10.50 10.16
C ARG A 223 -4.02 12.01 10.02
N THR A 224 -3.09 12.65 9.31
CA THR A 224 -3.02 14.11 9.26
C THR A 224 -3.90 14.74 8.18
N ARG A 225 -4.26 13.99 7.13
CA ARG A 225 -4.89 14.57 5.93
C ARG A 225 -6.12 13.84 5.42
N SER A 226 -6.26 12.56 5.72
CA SER A 226 -7.24 11.71 5.06
C SER A 226 -8.19 10.99 6.02
N GLU A 227 -8.04 11.08 7.35
CA GLU A 227 -8.89 10.33 8.30
C GLU A 227 -10.40 10.64 8.16
N ASP A 228 -10.77 11.88 7.85
CA ASP A 228 -12.16 12.27 7.61
C ASP A 228 -12.74 11.70 6.29
N ILE A 229 -11.87 11.45 5.30
CA ILE A 229 -12.24 10.98 3.95
C ILE A 229 -12.14 9.46 3.86
N ILE A 230 -11.15 8.89 4.57
CA ILE A 230 -10.79 7.49 4.63
C ILE A 230 -10.91 7.05 6.10
N PRO A 231 -12.10 6.60 6.52
CA PRO A 231 -12.31 6.20 7.90
C PRO A 231 -11.51 4.94 8.25
N ALA A 232 -11.05 4.88 9.50
CA ALA A 232 -10.39 3.69 10.03
C ALA A 232 -11.33 2.46 10.05
N GLY A 233 -10.76 1.26 9.93
CA GLY A 233 -11.50 0.00 9.90
C GLY A 233 -12.28 -0.23 8.61
N THR A 234 -11.88 0.40 7.50
CA THR A 234 -12.53 0.26 6.20
C THR A 234 -11.61 -0.35 5.14
N PHE A 235 -12.18 -0.92 4.07
CA PHE A 235 -11.38 -1.33 2.91
C PHE A 235 -10.67 -0.15 2.23
N SER A 236 -11.23 1.06 2.31
CA SER A 236 -10.54 2.27 1.84
C SER A 236 -9.28 2.57 2.63
N GLU A 237 -9.27 2.35 3.95
CA GLU A 237 -8.04 2.45 4.74
C GLU A 237 -7.00 1.41 4.29
N LEU A 238 -7.40 0.16 4.04
CA LEU A 238 -6.49 -0.87 3.53
C LEU A 238 -5.94 -0.51 2.14
N GLY A 239 -6.78 0.06 1.28
CA GLY A 239 -6.40 0.57 -0.03
C GLY A 239 -5.36 1.69 0.07
N TYR A 240 -5.60 2.65 0.97
CA TYR A 240 -4.69 3.75 1.25
C TYR A 240 -3.34 3.23 1.79
N LYS A 241 -3.38 2.33 2.77
CA LYS A 241 -2.20 1.91 3.52
C LYS A 241 -1.30 0.92 2.78
N PHE A 242 -1.88 0.04 1.98
CA PHE A 242 -1.15 -1.10 1.42
C PHE A 242 -1.23 -1.16 -0.10
N GLN A 243 -2.43 -1.08 -0.68
CA GLN A 243 -2.63 -1.17 -2.13
C GLN A 243 -1.89 -0.05 -2.88
N ALA A 244 -2.10 1.19 -2.45
CA ALA A 244 -1.62 2.38 -3.12
C ALA A 244 -0.08 2.44 -3.19
N PRO A 245 0.67 2.35 -2.08
CA PRO A 245 2.12 2.43 -2.14
C PRO A 245 2.74 1.24 -2.90
N ALA A 246 2.16 0.03 -2.81
CA ALA A 246 2.59 -1.12 -3.58
C ALA A 246 2.36 -0.97 -5.09
N THR A 247 1.17 -0.49 -5.49
CA THR A 247 0.83 -0.22 -6.90
C THR A 247 1.75 0.84 -7.48
N TRP A 248 1.98 1.93 -6.74
CA TRP A 248 2.89 3.01 -7.16
C TRP A 248 4.34 2.55 -7.29
N GLY A 249 4.83 1.78 -6.30
CA GLY A 249 6.15 1.15 -6.33
C GLY A 249 6.30 0.24 -7.55
N PHE A 250 5.31 -0.61 -7.80
CA PHE A 250 5.34 -1.55 -8.92
C PHE A 250 5.32 -0.85 -10.28
N LEU A 251 4.50 0.18 -10.48
CA LEU A 251 4.54 1.00 -11.71
C LEU A 251 5.88 1.69 -11.93
N LYS A 252 6.51 2.21 -10.87
CA LYS A 252 7.87 2.78 -10.98
C LYS A 252 8.89 1.73 -11.40
N TRP A 253 8.78 0.51 -10.89
CA TRP A 253 9.64 -0.60 -11.29
C TRP A 253 9.39 -1.03 -12.74
N ILE A 254 8.13 -1.23 -13.14
CA ILE A 254 7.72 -1.57 -14.51
C ILE A 254 8.27 -0.55 -15.49
N LYS A 255 8.15 0.75 -15.17
CA LYS A 255 8.73 1.83 -15.99
C LYS A 255 10.22 1.62 -16.26
N LEU A 256 11.00 1.33 -15.23
CA LEU A 256 12.44 1.12 -15.36
C LEU A 256 12.74 -0.13 -16.19
N GLN A 257 11.99 -1.22 -15.98
CA GLN A 257 12.17 -2.44 -16.77
C GLN A 257 11.79 -2.25 -18.24
N CYS A 258 10.70 -1.52 -18.53
CA CYS A 258 10.29 -1.24 -19.91
C CYS A 258 11.39 -0.57 -20.72
N ILE A 259 12.11 0.38 -20.11
CA ILE A 259 13.24 1.08 -20.74
C ILE A 259 14.39 0.10 -20.97
N THR A 260 14.79 -0.64 -19.93
CA THR A 260 15.90 -1.60 -20.00
C THR A 260 15.65 -2.70 -21.03
N ASP A 261 14.42 -3.19 -21.14
CA ASP A 261 14.07 -4.30 -22.00
C ASP A 261 13.66 -3.87 -23.41
N GLY A 262 13.49 -2.58 -23.66
CA GLY A 262 13.02 -2.06 -24.96
C GLY A 262 11.59 -2.47 -25.27
N ILE A 263 10.69 -2.42 -24.28
CA ILE A 263 9.29 -2.80 -24.45
C ILE A 263 8.58 -1.79 -25.36
N THR A 264 7.87 -2.33 -26.36
CA THR A 264 7.12 -1.55 -27.34
C THR A 264 5.64 -1.43 -26.99
N LYS A 265 5.08 -2.49 -26.37
CA LYS A 265 3.69 -2.57 -25.93
C LYS A 265 3.61 -3.19 -24.54
N LEU A 266 2.84 -2.60 -23.65
CA LEU A 266 2.62 -3.12 -22.29
C LEU A 266 1.17 -3.58 -22.12
N LEU A 267 0.96 -4.79 -21.62
CA LEU A 267 -0.36 -5.34 -21.38
C LEU A 267 -0.56 -5.55 -19.88
N PHE A 268 -1.45 -4.77 -19.29
CA PHE A 268 -1.89 -4.99 -17.91
C PHE A 268 -2.97 -6.07 -17.92
N VAL A 269 -2.62 -7.30 -17.53
CA VAL A 269 -3.54 -8.45 -17.57
C VAL A 269 -4.72 -8.21 -16.63
N SER A 270 -5.92 -8.58 -17.05
CA SER A 270 -7.14 -8.29 -16.30
C SER A 270 -7.20 -8.94 -14.92
N ARG A 271 -7.98 -8.33 -14.02
CA ARG A 271 -7.91 -8.48 -12.56
C ARG A 271 -6.66 -7.79 -12.03
N ASP A 272 -5.53 -8.48 -12.03
CA ASP A 272 -4.27 -8.12 -11.39
C ASP A 272 -3.66 -6.79 -11.88
N GLY A 273 -3.94 -6.44 -13.13
CA GLY A 273 -3.49 -5.22 -13.78
C GLY A 273 -4.41 -4.00 -13.60
N TYR A 274 -5.58 -4.13 -12.95
CA TYR A 274 -6.62 -3.10 -12.98
C TYR A 274 -6.19 -1.80 -12.30
N SER A 275 -5.75 -1.88 -11.04
CA SER A 275 -5.29 -0.71 -10.27
C SER A 275 -4.02 -0.10 -10.88
N LEU A 276 -3.14 -0.95 -11.42
CA LEU A 276 -1.93 -0.54 -12.12
C LEU A 276 -2.26 0.29 -13.37
N GLU A 277 -3.21 -0.18 -14.18
CA GLU A 277 -3.60 0.50 -15.41
C GLU A 277 -4.32 1.83 -15.13
N LEU A 278 -5.17 1.87 -14.09
CA LEU A 278 -5.84 3.08 -13.63
C LEU A 278 -4.82 4.18 -13.29
N LEU A 279 -3.85 3.87 -12.43
CA LEU A 279 -2.79 4.83 -12.08
C LEU A 279 -1.84 5.10 -13.25
N ALA A 280 -1.60 4.13 -14.13
CA ALA A 280 -0.77 4.31 -15.30
C ALA A 280 -1.37 5.34 -16.26
N LYS A 281 -2.67 5.26 -16.55
CA LYS A 281 -3.42 6.23 -17.37
C LYS A 281 -3.29 7.64 -16.84
N GLU A 282 -3.41 7.81 -15.53
CA GLU A 282 -3.45 9.13 -14.90
C GLU A 282 -2.05 9.73 -14.71
N TYR A 283 -1.06 8.94 -14.29
CA TYR A 283 0.24 9.46 -13.84
C TYR A 283 1.46 9.00 -14.66
N PHE A 284 1.31 7.98 -15.51
CA PHE A 284 2.42 7.37 -16.26
C PHE A 284 2.21 7.32 -17.79
N LYS A 285 1.14 7.91 -18.32
CA LYS A 285 0.80 7.84 -19.76
C LYS A 285 1.97 8.18 -20.70
N GLU A 286 2.73 9.22 -20.39
CA GLU A 286 3.89 9.66 -21.19
C GLU A 286 5.22 9.06 -20.70
N LYS A 287 5.18 8.23 -19.65
CA LYS A 287 6.35 7.65 -18.99
C LYS A 287 6.50 6.15 -19.28
N LEU A 288 5.49 5.52 -19.86
CA LEU A 288 5.45 4.11 -20.25
C LEU A 288 5.29 4.00 -21.77
N PRO A 289 5.68 2.85 -22.37
CA PRO A 289 5.29 2.51 -23.74
C PRO A 289 3.77 2.51 -23.92
N SER A 290 3.27 2.38 -25.16
CA SER A 290 1.83 2.18 -25.39
C SER A 290 1.34 1.00 -24.55
N PHE A 291 0.26 1.21 -23.79
CA PHE A 291 -0.27 0.19 -22.91
C PHE A 291 -1.79 0.08 -22.99
N ASP A 292 -2.28 -1.11 -22.66
CA ASP A 292 -3.71 -1.41 -22.63
C ASP A 292 -4.07 -2.30 -21.43
N TYR A 293 -5.28 -2.12 -20.93
CA TYR A 293 -5.90 -3.08 -20.02
C TYR A 293 -6.33 -4.32 -20.80
N PHE A 294 -5.57 -5.39 -20.66
CA PHE A 294 -5.70 -6.59 -21.46
C PHE A 294 -6.58 -7.61 -20.76
N MET A 295 -7.80 -7.83 -21.28
CA MET A 295 -8.76 -8.86 -20.88
C MET A 295 -8.26 -10.30 -21.13
N GLY A 296 -7.10 -10.64 -20.59
CA GLY A 296 -6.45 -11.93 -20.65
C GLY A 296 -6.58 -12.69 -19.34
N SER A 297 -6.56 -14.02 -19.43
CA SER A 297 -6.53 -14.90 -18.27
C SER A 297 -5.87 -16.23 -18.62
N ARG A 298 -5.39 -16.94 -17.59
CA ARG A 298 -4.89 -18.31 -17.72
C ARG A 298 -5.92 -19.24 -18.40
N ILE A 299 -7.22 -19.05 -18.11
CA ILE A 299 -8.30 -19.88 -18.66
C ILE A 299 -8.43 -19.63 -20.15
N ALA A 300 -8.59 -18.37 -20.55
CA ALA A 300 -8.77 -17.99 -21.95
C ALA A 300 -7.59 -18.44 -22.83
N PHE A 301 -6.35 -18.32 -22.32
CA PHE A 301 -5.16 -18.77 -23.06
C PHE A 301 -5.06 -20.29 -23.18
N ASN A 302 -5.36 -21.04 -22.12
CA ASN A 302 -5.37 -22.51 -22.20
C ASN A 302 -6.50 -23.02 -23.10
N LEU A 303 -7.70 -22.46 -23.04
CA LEU A 303 -8.77 -22.80 -23.98
C LEU A 303 -8.36 -22.47 -25.42
N ALA A 304 -7.67 -21.36 -25.64
CA ALA A 304 -7.10 -21.04 -26.94
C ALA A 304 -5.98 -22.00 -27.36
N LEU A 305 -5.31 -22.73 -26.47
CA LEU A 305 -4.28 -23.74 -26.79
C LEU A 305 -4.85 -25.09 -27.21
N ILE A 306 -5.99 -25.47 -26.66
CA ILE A 306 -6.58 -26.80 -26.86
C ILE A 306 -7.04 -26.99 -28.32
N THR A 307 -6.72 -28.16 -28.85
CA THR A 307 -7.01 -28.66 -30.21
C THR A 307 -7.46 -30.12 -30.10
N GLU A 308 -7.99 -30.68 -31.19
CA GLU A 308 -8.31 -32.12 -31.25
C GLU A 308 -7.08 -32.98 -30.89
N GLN A 309 -5.91 -32.64 -31.42
CA GLN A 309 -4.69 -33.44 -31.28
C GLN A 309 -4.15 -33.49 -29.84
N ASN A 310 -4.39 -32.45 -29.04
CA ASN A 310 -3.88 -32.34 -27.67
C ASN A 310 -5.00 -32.31 -26.61
N PHE A 311 -6.25 -32.59 -26.97
CA PHE A 311 -7.38 -32.50 -26.05
C PHE A 311 -7.19 -33.36 -24.80
N ILE A 312 -6.83 -34.63 -24.98
CA ILE A 312 -6.66 -35.60 -23.89
C ILE A 312 -5.57 -35.15 -22.91
N SER A 313 -4.46 -34.59 -23.39
CA SER A 313 -3.38 -34.11 -22.52
C SER A 313 -3.73 -32.85 -21.74
N HIS A 314 -4.82 -32.15 -22.09
CA HIS A 314 -5.31 -30.97 -21.39
C HIS A 314 -6.48 -31.25 -20.43
N ILE A 315 -7.00 -32.48 -20.38
CA ILE A 315 -8.01 -32.87 -19.37
C ILE A 315 -7.55 -32.55 -17.93
N PRO A 316 -6.28 -32.79 -17.51
CA PRO A 316 -5.83 -32.42 -16.17
C PRO A 316 -5.94 -30.92 -15.88
N PHE A 317 -5.75 -30.06 -16.89
CA PHE A 317 -5.99 -28.62 -16.74
C PHE A 317 -7.47 -28.33 -16.55
N LEU A 318 -8.34 -28.92 -17.38
CA LEU A 318 -9.80 -28.73 -17.29
C LEU A 318 -10.35 -29.19 -15.94
N MET A 319 -9.79 -30.25 -15.36
CA MET A 319 -10.16 -30.77 -14.03
C MET A 319 -9.45 -30.08 -12.86
N SER A 320 -8.45 -29.22 -13.10
CA SER A 320 -7.71 -28.59 -12.01
C SER A 320 -8.63 -27.78 -11.10
N GLY A 321 -8.62 -28.05 -9.78
CA GLY A 321 -9.49 -27.37 -8.82
C GLY A 321 -10.98 -27.61 -9.06
N SER A 322 -11.38 -28.81 -9.53
CA SER A 322 -12.78 -29.18 -9.71
C SER A 322 -13.44 -29.80 -8.48
N ASP A 323 -12.69 -30.07 -7.41
CA ASP A 323 -13.26 -30.71 -6.21
C ASP A 323 -14.40 -29.88 -5.62
N GLY A 324 -15.53 -30.54 -5.34
CA GLY A 324 -16.75 -29.91 -4.84
C GLY A 324 -17.66 -29.31 -5.92
N LEU A 325 -17.19 -29.17 -7.17
CA LEU A 325 -18.03 -28.72 -8.28
C LEU A 325 -18.92 -29.85 -8.80
N SER A 326 -20.03 -29.49 -9.45
CA SER A 326 -20.74 -30.42 -10.33
C SER A 326 -20.09 -30.50 -11.72
N PRO A 327 -20.34 -31.55 -12.52
CA PRO A 327 -19.86 -31.61 -13.90
C PRO A 327 -20.45 -30.50 -14.78
N GLY A 328 -21.63 -29.98 -14.46
CA GLY A 328 -22.18 -28.80 -15.12
C GLY A 328 -21.36 -27.54 -14.82
N GLU A 329 -21.02 -27.32 -13.54
CA GLU A 329 -20.17 -26.20 -13.12
C GLU A 329 -18.78 -26.24 -13.75
N LEU A 330 -18.23 -27.44 -13.94
CA LEU A 330 -16.98 -27.69 -14.63
C LEU A 330 -17.01 -27.24 -16.10
N LEU A 331 -18.15 -27.36 -16.78
CA LEU A 331 -18.35 -26.86 -18.15
C LEU A 331 -18.58 -25.35 -18.17
N GLU A 332 -19.39 -24.82 -17.25
CA GLU A 332 -19.67 -23.39 -17.16
C GLU A 332 -18.39 -22.56 -17.01
N ARG A 333 -17.42 -23.00 -16.19
CA ARG A 333 -16.17 -22.26 -15.93
C ARG A 333 -15.22 -22.16 -17.12
N ILE A 334 -15.47 -22.95 -18.15
CA ILE A 334 -14.76 -22.90 -19.43
C ILE A 334 -15.63 -22.36 -20.56
N GLY A 335 -16.80 -21.79 -20.22
CA GLY A 335 -17.70 -21.14 -21.18
C GLY A 335 -18.49 -22.14 -22.04
N VAL A 336 -18.66 -23.37 -21.57
CA VAL A 336 -19.43 -24.42 -22.24
C VAL A 336 -20.77 -24.56 -21.54
N GLU A 337 -21.85 -24.51 -22.31
CA GLU A 337 -23.20 -24.75 -21.79
C GLU A 337 -23.35 -26.23 -21.40
N PRO A 338 -23.77 -26.53 -20.16
CA PRO A 338 -23.96 -27.90 -19.73
C PRO A 338 -25.14 -28.53 -20.49
N PRO A 339 -25.05 -29.82 -20.87
CA PRO A 339 -26.20 -30.52 -21.42
C PRO A 339 -27.29 -30.68 -20.34
N ASN A 340 -28.54 -30.92 -20.76
CA ASN A 340 -29.63 -31.15 -19.81
C ASN A 340 -29.37 -32.40 -18.94
N ASP A 341 -29.99 -32.43 -17.76
CA ASP A 341 -29.79 -33.49 -16.77
C ASP A 341 -30.05 -34.90 -17.31
N GLU A 342 -31.04 -35.05 -18.21
CA GLU A 342 -31.36 -36.32 -18.87
C GLU A 342 -30.21 -36.81 -19.77
N VAL A 343 -29.58 -35.93 -20.56
CA VAL A 343 -28.42 -36.29 -21.39
C VAL A 343 -27.23 -36.62 -20.50
N MET A 344 -26.98 -35.84 -19.45
CA MET A 344 -25.93 -36.13 -18.47
C MET A 344 -26.11 -37.52 -17.85
N GLN A 345 -27.33 -37.84 -17.42
CA GLN A 345 -27.67 -39.15 -16.86
C GLN A 345 -27.48 -40.27 -17.88
N SER A 346 -27.84 -40.06 -19.15
CA SER A 346 -27.66 -41.04 -20.24
C SER A 346 -26.18 -41.33 -20.56
N ILE A 347 -25.28 -40.37 -20.32
CA ILE A 347 -23.82 -40.50 -20.48
C ILE A 347 -23.20 -41.14 -19.22
N GLY A 348 -24.00 -41.41 -18.18
CA GLY A 348 -23.58 -42.08 -16.96
C GLY A 348 -23.03 -41.15 -15.89
N ILE A 349 -23.31 -39.84 -15.98
CA ILE A 349 -22.86 -38.84 -15.00
C ILE A 349 -24.04 -37.99 -14.52
N PRO A 350 -24.67 -38.30 -13.38
CA PRO A 350 -25.78 -37.49 -12.86
C PRO A 350 -25.39 -36.01 -12.67
N ALA A 351 -26.31 -35.09 -12.96
CA ALA A 351 -26.08 -33.65 -12.75
C ALA A 351 -25.78 -33.31 -11.27
N SER A 352 -26.28 -34.14 -10.35
CA SER A 352 -26.04 -34.05 -8.90
C SER A 352 -24.70 -34.61 -8.44
N THR A 353 -23.86 -35.15 -9.33
CA THR A 353 -22.52 -35.63 -8.98
C THR A 353 -21.69 -34.48 -8.42
N ILE A 354 -21.02 -34.72 -7.30
CA ILE A 354 -20.03 -33.82 -6.73
C ILE A 354 -18.66 -34.39 -7.07
N ILE A 355 -17.84 -33.61 -7.79
CA ILE A 355 -16.53 -34.06 -8.24
C ILE A 355 -15.62 -34.25 -7.02
N ALA A 356 -15.01 -35.42 -6.94
CA ALA A 356 -14.11 -35.84 -5.88
C ALA A 356 -13.14 -36.93 -6.41
N PRO A 357 -12.04 -37.23 -5.70
CA PRO A 357 -11.00 -38.14 -6.20
C PRO A 357 -11.50 -39.53 -6.63
N ASP A 358 -12.57 -40.03 -6.02
CA ASP A 358 -13.18 -41.33 -6.32
C ASP A 358 -13.90 -41.38 -7.68
N ASN A 359 -14.29 -40.23 -8.25
CA ASN A 359 -15.02 -40.13 -9.51
C ASN A 359 -14.28 -39.40 -10.64
N TYR A 360 -13.00 -39.07 -10.46
CA TYR A 360 -12.20 -38.38 -11.49
C TYR A 360 -12.17 -39.10 -12.84
N GLU A 361 -12.10 -40.44 -12.86
CA GLU A 361 -12.11 -41.19 -14.12
C GLU A 361 -13.44 -41.01 -14.88
N LEU A 362 -14.56 -41.00 -14.15
CA LEU A 362 -15.89 -40.77 -14.73
C LEU A 362 -15.99 -39.36 -15.32
N VAL A 363 -15.52 -38.35 -14.59
CA VAL A 363 -15.51 -36.94 -15.05
C VAL A 363 -14.61 -36.77 -16.29
N SER A 364 -13.44 -37.42 -16.32
CA SER A 364 -12.54 -37.42 -17.47
C SER A 364 -13.18 -38.04 -18.72
N LYS A 365 -13.91 -39.15 -18.56
CA LYS A 365 -14.70 -39.76 -19.64
C LYS A 365 -15.81 -38.83 -20.12
N PHE A 366 -16.49 -38.15 -19.21
CA PHE A 366 -17.51 -37.14 -19.55
C PHE A 366 -16.93 -35.99 -20.39
N LEU A 367 -15.81 -35.39 -19.96
CA LEU A 367 -15.12 -34.35 -20.74
C LEU A 367 -14.70 -34.86 -22.13
N THR A 368 -14.24 -36.10 -22.22
CA THR A 368 -13.88 -36.74 -23.49
C THR A 368 -15.10 -36.95 -24.40
N ALA A 369 -16.23 -37.35 -23.83
CA ALA A 369 -17.48 -37.52 -24.58
C ALA A 369 -18.03 -36.17 -25.07
N TYR A 370 -17.88 -35.10 -24.28
CA TYR A 370 -18.35 -33.75 -24.61
C TYR A 370 -17.31 -32.90 -25.35
N ARG A 371 -16.21 -33.51 -25.83
CA ARG A 371 -15.06 -32.82 -26.42
C ARG A 371 -15.44 -31.88 -27.57
N THR A 372 -16.42 -32.25 -28.38
CA THR A 372 -16.82 -31.48 -29.57
C THR A 372 -17.32 -30.09 -29.18
N GLU A 373 -18.14 -29.99 -28.12
CA GLU A 373 -18.66 -28.70 -27.63
C GLU A 373 -17.56 -27.88 -26.97
N ILE A 374 -16.68 -28.52 -26.20
CA ILE A 374 -15.51 -27.86 -25.60
C ILE A 374 -14.59 -27.29 -26.69
N LEU A 375 -14.33 -28.06 -27.75
CA LEU A 375 -13.47 -27.63 -28.86
C LEU A 375 -14.03 -26.47 -29.67
N LYS A 376 -15.36 -26.32 -29.78
CA LYS A 376 -15.98 -25.11 -30.37
C LYS A 376 -15.58 -23.87 -29.59
N VAL A 377 -15.66 -23.92 -28.26
CA VAL A 377 -15.24 -22.81 -27.38
C VAL A 377 -13.73 -22.56 -27.49
N CYS A 378 -12.92 -23.61 -27.58
CA CYS A 378 -11.47 -23.50 -27.77
C CYS A 378 -11.11 -22.80 -29.11
N GLN A 379 -11.79 -23.16 -30.20
CA GLN A 379 -11.61 -22.53 -31.52
C GLN A 379 -12.02 -21.05 -31.51
N LEU A 380 -13.15 -20.72 -30.87
CA LEU A 380 -13.60 -19.33 -30.70
C LEU A 380 -12.58 -18.51 -29.92
N ASN A 381 -12.05 -19.06 -28.83
CA ASN A 381 -11.01 -18.42 -28.02
C ASN A 381 -9.73 -18.15 -28.81
N ARG A 382 -9.25 -19.13 -29.57
CA ARG A 382 -8.06 -18.98 -30.43
C ARG A 382 -8.24 -17.86 -31.45
N ARG A 383 -9.36 -17.86 -32.16
CA ARG A 383 -9.69 -16.80 -33.14
C ARG A 383 -9.86 -15.44 -32.47
N GLY A 384 -10.57 -15.39 -31.36
CA GLY A 384 -10.82 -14.18 -30.59
C GLY A 384 -9.53 -13.56 -30.06
N LEU A 385 -8.62 -14.36 -29.49
CA LEU A 385 -7.33 -13.87 -29.03
C LEU A 385 -6.49 -13.26 -30.17
N PHE A 386 -6.40 -13.94 -31.32
CA PHE A 386 -5.70 -13.39 -32.48
C PHE A 386 -6.29 -12.05 -32.92
N MET A 387 -7.63 -11.97 -33.04
CA MET A 387 -8.31 -10.73 -33.39
C MET A 387 -8.11 -9.64 -32.35
N TYR A 388 -8.08 -10.00 -31.06
CA TYR A 388 -7.94 -9.03 -29.98
C TYR A 388 -6.54 -8.41 -29.96
N LEU A 389 -5.47 -9.21 -30.11
CA LEU A 389 -4.12 -8.67 -30.21
C LEU A 389 -3.97 -7.74 -31.42
N ARG A 390 -4.60 -8.07 -32.54
CA ARG A 390 -4.65 -7.21 -33.73
C ARG A 390 -5.42 -5.91 -33.47
N GLU A 391 -6.52 -5.96 -32.74
CA GLU A 391 -7.31 -4.79 -32.31
C GLU A 391 -6.49 -3.86 -31.41
N LEU A 392 -5.67 -4.41 -30.51
CA LEU A 392 -4.71 -3.65 -29.69
C LEU A 392 -3.51 -3.09 -30.48
N GLY A 393 -3.44 -3.38 -31.78
CA GLY A 393 -2.40 -2.90 -32.68
C GLY A 393 -1.08 -3.66 -32.56
N ILE A 394 -1.07 -4.84 -31.93
CA ILE A 394 0.13 -5.68 -31.81
C ILE A 394 0.51 -6.25 -33.18
N LYS A 395 1.79 -6.17 -33.51
CA LYS A 395 2.36 -6.56 -34.79
C LYS A 395 3.48 -7.60 -34.58
N PRO A 396 3.75 -8.42 -35.62
CA PRO A 396 4.95 -9.24 -35.63
C PRO A 396 6.20 -8.39 -35.40
N GLY A 397 7.11 -8.87 -34.54
CA GLY A 397 8.32 -8.16 -34.11
C GLY A 397 8.14 -7.25 -32.90
N ASP A 398 6.91 -7.05 -32.40
CA ASP A 398 6.70 -6.29 -31.16
C ASP A 398 7.28 -7.04 -29.97
N LYS A 399 7.83 -6.26 -29.04
CA LYS A 399 8.25 -6.73 -27.72
C LYS A 399 7.22 -6.30 -26.67
N ILE A 400 6.55 -7.29 -26.09
CA ILE A 400 5.41 -7.13 -25.20
C ILE A 400 5.87 -7.29 -23.74
N GLY A 401 5.59 -6.30 -22.92
CA GLY A 401 5.63 -6.44 -21.47
C GLY A 401 4.27 -6.94 -20.98
N MET A 402 4.21 -8.11 -20.36
CA MET A 402 2.98 -8.65 -19.76
C MET A 402 3.02 -8.45 -18.25
N VAL A 403 2.09 -7.67 -17.70
CA VAL A 403 2.06 -7.32 -16.27
C VAL A 403 1.00 -8.15 -15.55
N ASP A 404 1.43 -8.82 -14.48
CA ASP A 404 0.65 -9.72 -13.63
C ASP A 404 1.18 -9.57 -12.17
N VAL A 405 0.51 -10.10 -11.15
CA VAL A 405 0.97 -10.03 -9.76
C VAL A 405 1.94 -11.15 -9.43
N GLY A 406 1.71 -12.38 -9.92
CA GLY A 406 2.52 -13.55 -9.57
C GLY A 406 1.90 -14.88 -10.00
N TRP A 407 2.37 -16.04 -9.54
CA TRP A 407 3.56 -16.27 -8.71
C TRP A 407 4.60 -17.12 -9.43
N SER A 408 4.18 -17.82 -10.49
CA SER A 408 5.00 -18.80 -11.19
C SER A 408 4.89 -18.70 -12.71
N GLY A 409 4.30 -17.63 -13.25
CA GLY A 409 4.25 -17.37 -14.70
C GLY A 409 3.40 -18.35 -15.52
N THR A 410 2.38 -18.97 -14.90
CA THR A 410 1.48 -19.92 -15.58
C THR A 410 0.67 -19.24 -16.69
N THR A 411 0.17 -18.02 -16.43
CA THR A 411 -0.54 -17.19 -17.41
C THR A 411 0.36 -16.83 -18.59
N GLN A 412 1.61 -16.43 -18.33
CA GLN A 412 2.58 -16.07 -19.37
C GLN A 412 2.97 -17.27 -20.22
N GLU A 413 3.25 -18.43 -19.61
CA GLU A 413 3.56 -19.67 -20.33
C GLU A 413 2.42 -20.01 -21.31
N ALA A 414 1.17 -19.95 -20.86
CA ALA A 414 0.02 -20.23 -21.70
C ALA A 414 -0.12 -19.19 -22.84
N PHE A 415 0.02 -17.90 -22.53
CA PHE A 415 -0.02 -16.80 -23.51
C PHE A 415 1.06 -16.95 -24.59
N GLU A 416 2.31 -17.16 -24.19
CA GLU A 416 3.42 -17.31 -25.13
C GLU A 416 3.24 -18.52 -26.04
N GLN A 417 2.81 -19.67 -25.48
CA GLN A 417 2.60 -20.88 -26.29
C GLN A 417 1.53 -20.66 -27.36
N ILE A 418 0.43 -19.98 -27.03
CA ILE A 418 -0.65 -19.77 -28.00
C ILE A 418 -0.25 -18.72 -29.02
N VAL A 419 0.31 -17.60 -28.59
CA VAL A 419 0.63 -16.48 -29.49
C VAL A 419 1.71 -16.88 -30.49
N LYS A 420 2.74 -17.63 -30.07
CA LYS A 420 3.79 -18.15 -30.98
C LYS A 420 3.23 -19.02 -32.12
N SER A 421 2.02 -19.57 -31.98
CA SER A 421 1.39 -20.36 -33.05
C SER A 421 0.86 -19.53 -34.22
N PHE A 422 0.66 -18.21 -34.06
CA PHE A 422 0.07 -17.35 -35.09
C PHE A 422 0.66 -15.94 -35.18
N MET A 423 1.53 -15.53 -34.27
CA MET A 423 2.17 -14.20 -34.27
C MET A 423 3.57 -14.28 -33.65
N ASP A 424 4.54 -13.70 -34.35
CA ASP A 424 5.93 -13.63 -33.89
C ASP A 424 6.12 -12.41 -32.99
N VAL A 425 6.17 -12.60 -31.68
CA VAL A 425 6.36 -11.54 -30.69
C VAL A 425 7.28 -12.03 -29.57
N GLU A 426 8.03 -11.10 -28.99
CA GLU A 426 8.78 -11.33 -27.77
C GLU A 426 7.93 -10.96 -26.56
N VAL A 427 7.98 -11.76 -25.50
CA VAL A 427 7.22 -11.50 -24.26
C VAL A 427 8.17 -11.44 -23.08
N VAL A 428 8.03 -10.40 -22.28
CA VAL A 428 8.70 -10.24 -20.99
C VAL A 428 7.63 -10.11 -19.91
N GLY A 429 7.65 -11.00 -18.92
CA GLY A 429 6.75 -10.96 -17.78
C GLY A 429 7.24 -10.04 -16.68
N TYR A 430 6.34 -9.19 -16.19
CA TYR A 430 6.56 -8.28 -15.08
C TYR A 430 5.61 -8.61 -13.94
N TYR A 431 6.17 -9.03 -12.82
CA TYR A 431 5.43 -9.53 -11.66
C TYR A 431 5.66 -8.67 -10.41
N PHE A 432 4.65 -8.57 -9.55
CA PHE A 432 4.87 -7.99 -8.23
C PHE A 432 5.82 -8.89 -7.42
N CYS A 433 5.57 -10.19 -7.43
CA CYS A 433 6.43 -11.18 -6.79
C CYS A 433 6.47 -12.52 -7.55
N LEU A 434 7.65 -13.13 -7.62
CA LEU A 434 7.84 -14.50 -8.13
C LEU A 434 8.26 -15.44 -7.00
N ALA A 435 7.47 -16.51 -6.82
CA ALA A 435 7.67 -17.48 -5.74
C ALA A 435 8.88 -18.38 -5.98
N ASN A 436 9.50 -18.86 -4.89
CA ASN A 436 10.64 -19.77 -4.94
C ASN A 436 10.19 -21.25 -5.09
N THR A 437 9.43 -21.55 -6.15
CA THR A 437 8.92 -22.90 -6.41
C THR A 437 9.66 -23.61 -7.55
N PRO A 438 9.71 -24.96 -7.57
CA PRO A 438 10.25 -25.73 -8.70
C PRO A 438 9.57 -25.39 -10.03
N GLU A 439 8.25 -25.17 -10.02
CA GLU A 439 7.45 -24.84 -11.21
C GLU A 439 7.86 -23.49 -11.79
N LYS A 440 8.13 -22.50 -10.93
CA LYS A 440 8.64 -21.19 -11.35
C LYS A 440 10.02 -21.32 -11.98
N LYS A 441 10.96 -22.03 -11.32
CA LYS A 441 12.32 -22.27 -11.84
C LYS A 441 12.32 -22.95 -13.21
N ARG A 442 11.43 -23.93 -13.40
CA ARG A 442 11.26 -24.60 -14.70
C ARG A 442 10.87 -23.60 -15.79
N ARG A 443 10.00 -22.63 -15.50
CA ARG A 443 9.53 -21.63 -16.47
C ARG A 443 10.56 -20.55 -16.75
N GLU A 444 11.33 -20.10 -15.76
CA GLU A 444 12.42 -19.14 -15.96
C GLU A 444 13.48 -19.62 -16.96
N SER A 445 13.65 -20.93 -17.14
CA SER A 445 14.56 -21.48 -18.15
C SER A 445 14.06 -21.31 -19.60
N LYS A 446 12.78 -20.96 -19.79
CA LYS A 446 12.12 -20.86 -21.11
C LYS A 446 11.49 -19.50 -21.39
N HIS A 447 11.22 -18.73 -20.34
CA HIS A 447 10.46 -17.49 -20.40
C HIS A 447 11.22 -16.39 -19.67
N VAL A 448 11.20 -15.17 -20.22
CA VAL A 448 11.78 -14.00 -19.54
C VAL A 448 10.77 -13.52 -18.50
N MET A 449 11.08 -13.74 -17.23
CA MET A 449 10.22 -13.41 -16.10
C MET A 449 11.00 -12.56 -15.10
N LYS A 450 10.48 -11.39 -14.75
CA LYS A 450 11.10 -10.46 -13.79
C LYS A 450 10.09 -10.03 -12.75
N ALA A 451 10.55 -9.76 -11.53
CA ALA A 451 9.69 -9.31 -10.47
C ALA A 451 10.28 -8.16 -9.65
N LEU A 452 9.40 -7.34 -9.07
CA LEU A 452 9.80 -6.38 -8.05
C LEU A 452 10.36 -7.11 -6.81
N VAL A 453 9.68 -8.17 -6.36
CA VAL A 453 10.11 -9.02 -5.24
C VAL A 453 10.47 -10.42 -5.73
N ASN A 454 11.72 -10.83 -5.52
CA ASN A 454 12.21 -12.18 -5.78
C ASN A 454 13.40 -12.47 -4.85
N THR A 455 14.06 -13.61 -5.03
CA THR A 455 15.23 -14.01 -4.22
C THR A 455 16.50 -13.17 -4.47
N GLU A 456 16.49 -12.27 -5.45
CA GLU A 456 17.58 -11.33 -5.71
C GLU A 456 17.35 -9.99 -5.01
N SER A 457 16.09 -9.57 -4.86
CA SER A 457 15.71 -8.31 -4.20
C SER A 457 15.30 -8.46 -2.73
N ALA A 458 14.99 -9.68 -2.27
CA ALA A 458 14.62 -10.00 -0.90
C ALA A 458 15.15 -11.37 -0.45
N SER A 459 15.11 -11.65 0.86
CA SER A 459 15.51 -12.97 1.37
C SER A 459 14.52 -14.06 0.92
N PRO A 460 14.97 -15.31 0.73
CA PRO A 460 14.08 -16.43 0.39
C PRO A 460 12.90 -16.58 1.36
N GLN A 461 13.12 -16.35 2.66
CA GLN A 461 12.08 -16.43 3.70
C GLN A 461 10.98 -15.39 3.49
N ILE A 462 11.34 -14.17 3.06
CA ILE A 462 10.35 -13.13 2.72
C ILE A 462 9.53 -13.57 1.50
N VAL A 463 10.19 -14.04 0.45
CA VAL A 463 9.51 -14.51 -0.78
C VAL A 463 8.53 -15.65 -0.47
N ASP A 464 8.97 -16.64 0.33
CA ASP A 464 8.15 -17.78 0.72
C ASP A 464 6.94 -17.33 1.56
N LYS A 465 7.12 -16.37 2.47
CA LYS A 465 6.03 -15.81 3.28
C LYS A 465 5.02 -15.01 2.46
N ILE A 466 5.49 -14.21 1.49
CA ILE A 466 4.59 -13.52 0.57
C ILE A 466 3.78 -14.55 -0.22
N TYR A 467 4.41 -15.62 -0.71
CA TYR A 467 3.72 -16.67 -1.47
C TYR A 467 2.73 -17.49 -0.63
N GLU A 468 3.06 -17.77 0.63
CA GLU A 468 2.14 -18.37 1.61
C GLU A 468 0.88 -17.50 1.76
N ASN A 469 1.07 -16.18 1.84
CA ASN A 469 0.03 -15.18 2.05
C ASN A 469 -0.50 -14.54 0.75
N ARG A 470 -0.28 -15.19 -0.41
CA ARG A 470 -0.53 -14.63 -1.74
C ARG A 470 -1.95 -14.09 -1.97
N MET A 471 -2.98 -14.74 -1.43
CA MET A 471 -4.35 -14.31 -1.65
C MET A 471 -4.58 -12.90 -1.08
N ALA A 472 -3.91 -12.55 0.03
CA ALA A 472 -3.97 -11.22 0.60
C ALA A 472 -3.39 -10.18 -0.36
N VAL A 473 -2.29 -10.50 -1.06
CA VAL A 473 -1.72 -9.63 -2.11
C VAL A 473 -2.67 -9.53 -3.31
N GLU A 474 -3.19 -10.66 -3.80
CA GLU A 474 -4.10 -10.71 -4.96
C GLU A 474 -5.38 -9.89 -4.74
N LEU A 475 -5.89 -9.82 -3.51
CA LEU A 475 -7.03 -8.97 -3.16
C LEU A 475 -6.77 -7.50 -3.53
N PHE A 476 -5.59 -6.98 -3.20
CA PHE A 476 -5.24 -5.59 -3.46
C PHE A 476 -5.07 -5.28 -4.95
N PHE A 477 -4.77 -6.27 -5.76
CA PHE A 477 -4.64 -6.09 -7.20
C PHE A 477 -5.88 -6.53 -7.99
N SER A 478 -6.98 -6.88 -7.32
CA SER A 478 -8.20 -7.34 -7.99
C SER A 478 -8.97 -6.23 -8.71
N ALA A 479 -9.91 -6.63 -9.57
CA ALA A 479 -10.76 -5.74 -10.35
C ALA A 479 -12.25 -5.84 -9.95
N PRO A 480 -13.05 -4.77 -10.15
CA PRO A 480 -14.49 -4.76 -9.89
C PRO A 480 -15.28 -5.35 -11.08
N HIS A 481 -14.79 -6.46 -11.63
CA HIS A 481 -15.47 -7.20 -12.69
C HIS A 481 -15.16 -8.70 -12.59
N GLU A 482 -15.94 -9.49 -13.31
CA GLU A 482 -15.88 -10.94 -13.35
C GLU A 482 -14.60 -11.46 -14.04
N THR A 483 -14.26 -12.73 -13.79
CA THR A 483 -13.10 -13.38 -14.42
C THR A 483 -13.33 -13.59 -15.90
N ILE A 484 -12.34 -13.24 -16.72
CA ILE A 484 -12.39 -13.51 -18.15
C ILE A 484 -12.12 -14.99 -18.41
N ILE A 485 -13.03 -15.68 -19.08
CA ILE A 485 -12.91 -17.09 -19.46
C ILE A 485 -12.76 -17.27 -20.96
N GLY A 486 -13.00 -16.23 -21.75
CA GLY A 486 -12.72 -16.30 -23.16
C GLY A 486 -13.05 -15.07 -23.99
N TYR A 487 -13.25 -15.30 -25.29
CA TYR A 487 -13.44 -14.24 -26.28
C TYR A 487 -14.55 -14.58 -27.28
N ASN A 488 -15.37 -13.59 -27.61
CA ASN A 488 -16.36 -13.66 -28.67
C ASN A 488 -16.02 -12.64 -29.78
N PRO A 489 -15.50 -13.11 -30.93
CA PRO A 489 -15.18 -12.23 -32.06
C PRO A 489 -16.45 -11.78 -32.81
N LEU A 490 -16.74 -10.48 -32.77
CA LEU A 490 -17.89 -9.86 -33.45
C LEU A 490 -17.42 -8.88 -34.54
N ARG A 491 -17.50 -9.31 -35.81
CA ARG A 491 -17.05 -8.54 -36.98
C ARG A 491 -15.61 -8.03 -36.83
N ASN A 492 -15.43 -6.76 -36.47
CA ASN A 492 -14.14 -6.08 -36.36
C ASN A 492 -13.72 -5.79 -34.90
N ARG A 493 -14.42 -6.37 -33.90
CA ARG A 493 -14.11 -6.19 -32.48
C ARG A 493 -14.17 -7.52 -31.74
N VAL A 494 -13.50 -7.59 -30.59
CA VAL A 494 -13.57 -8.74 -29.69
C VAL A 494 -14.24 -8.34 -28.38
N ILE A 495 -15.25 -9.09 -27.96
CA ILE A 495 -15.86 -8.95 -26.64
C ILE A 495 -15.31 -10.05 -25.74
N ALA A 496 -14.79 -9.68 -24.58
CA ALA A 496 -14.37 -10.64 -23.57
C ALA A 496 -15.59 -11.36 -22.97
N VAL A 497 -15.48 -12.68 -22.80
CA VAL A 497 -16.50 -13.52 -22.17
C VAL A 497 -16.11 -13.67 -20.70
N ALA A 498 -17.02 -13.28 -19.81
CA ALA A 498 -16.82 -13.32 -18.38
C ALA A 498 -17.56 -14.50 -17.73
N ASP A 499 -17.00 -15.03 -16.64
CA ASP A 499 -17.65 -15.98 -15.76
C ASP A 499 -18.38 -15.24 -14.64
N VAL A 500 -19.71 -15.22 -14.72
CA VAL A 500 -20.60 -14.59 -13.71
C VAL A 500 -20.52 -15.25 -12.34
N GLY A 501 -19.84 -16.40 -12.24
CA GLY A 501 -19.66 -17.15 -11.02
C GLY A 501 -20.88 -17.99 -10.62
N ARG A 502 -20.65 -18.92 -9.71
CA ARG A 502 -21.64 -19.93 -9.27
C ARG A 502 -22.36 -19.51 -8.00
N ALA A 503 -21.61 -18.95 -7.06
CA ALA A 503 -22.10 -18.26 -5.87
C ALA A 503 -21.46 -16.87 -5.85
N LYS A 504 -22.25 -15.80 -6.04
CA LYS A 504 -21.71 -14.43 -6.06
C LYS A 504 -20.96 -14.16 -4.76
N ALA A 505 -19.68 -13.81 -4.86
CA ALA A 505 -18.96 -13.16 -3.79
C ALA A 505 -19.78 -11.94 -3.34
N LYS A 506 -20.29 -11.96 -2.12
CA LYS A 506 -21.04 -10.82 -1.59
C LYS A 506 -20.10 -9.62 -1.58
N ASN A 507 -20.54 -8.53 -2.19
CA ASN A 507 -19.89 -7.22 -2.10
C ASN A 507 -18.48 -7.12 -2.73
N HIS A 508 -18.02 -8.07 -3.56
CA HIS A 508 -16.67 -8.01 -4.17
C HIS A 508 -16.41 -6.68 -4.87
N ASN A 509 -17.31 -6.24 -5.76
CA ASN A 509 -17.14 -4.97 -6.48
C ASN A 509 -17.13 -3.76 -5.54
N GLU A 510 -17.89 -3.79 -4.44
CA GLU A 510 -17.91 -2.71 -3.43
C GLU A 510 -16.59 -2.67 -2.65
N ILE A 511 -16.07 -3.85 -2.26
CA ILE A 511 -14.76 -3.99 -1.61
C ILE A 511 -13.66 -3.43 -2.50
N ILE A 512 -13.61 -3.84 -3.78
CA ILE A 512 -12.60 -3.35 -4.73
C ILE A 512 -12.77 -1.85 -5.00
N SER A 513 -14.00 -1.34 -5.07
CA SER A 513 -14.24 0.10 -5.23
C SER A 513 -13.77 0.88 -4.00
N SER A 514 -14.01 0.37 -2.79
CA SER A 514 -13.53 0.96 -1.54
C SER A 514 -12.01 0.96 -1.45
N LEU A 515 -11.34 -0.15 -1.80
CA LEU A 515 -9.88 -0.23 -1.92
C LEU A 515 -9.35 0.85 -2.88
N ASN A 516 -9.92 0.93 -4.08
CA ASN A 516 -9.50 1.89 -5.10
C ASN A 516 -9.73 3.35 -4.68
N HIS A 517 -10.74 3.64 -3.87
CA HIS A 517 -10.94 4.96 -3.28
C HIS A 517 -9.76 5.36 -2.37
N GLY A 518 -9.32 4.44 -1.51
CA GLY A 518 -8.11 4.62 -0.69
C GLY A 518 -6.85 4.81 -1.54
N LEU A 519 -6.73 4.03 -2.62
CA LEU A 519 -5.61 4.13 -3.55
C LEU A 519 -5.52 5.51 -4.22
N ALA A 520 -6.64 6.07 -4.65
CA ALA A 520 -6.67 7.40 -5.25
C ALA A 520 -6.28 8.48 -4.22
N SER A 521 -6.81 8.41 -3.00
CA SER A 521 -6.54 9.38 -1.94
C SER A 521 -5.06 9.38 -1.52
N PHE A 522 -4.47 8.20 -1.29
CA PHE A 522 -3.04 8.11 -0.97
C PHE A 522 -2.17 8.65 -2.11
N THR A 523 -2.51 8.36 -3.36
CA THR A 523 -1.68 8.78 -4.50
C THR A 523 -1.58 10.31 -4.56
N GLN A 524 -2.67 11.02 -4.29
CA GLN A 524 -2.67 12.49 -4.20
C GLN A 524 -1.83 12.99 -3.03
N ASP A 525 -2.06 12.45 -1.83
CA ASP A 525 -1.30 12.82 -0.62
C ASP A 525 0.20 12.58 -0.77
N TYR A 526 0.57 11.41 -1.30
CA TYR A 526 1.95 11.01 -1.53
C TYR A 526 2.63 11.86 -2.59
N LEU A 527 1.95 12.25 -3.67
CA LEU A 527 2.52 13.15 -4.68
C LEU A 527 2.80 14.54 -4.11
N ALA A 528 1.85 15.09 -3.33
CA ALA A 528 2.04 16.35 -2.64
C ALA A 528 3.20 16.27 -1.64
N PHE A 529 3.24 15.21 -0.84
CA PHE A 529 4.31 14.95 0.13
C PHE A 529 5.68 14.77 -0.52
N SER A 530 5.79 13.90 -1.54
CA SER A 530 7.04 13.62 -2.25
C SER A 530 7.62 14.87 -2.92
N LYS A 531 6.76 15.76 -3.43
CA LYS A 531 7.17 17.06 -3.97
C LYS A 531 7.75 17.97 -2.88
N LYS A 532 7.15 18.02 -1.69
CA LYS A 532 7.63 18.81 -0.54
C LYS A 532 9.01 18.37 -0.07
N ILE A 533 9.19 17.06 0.18
CA ILE A 533 10.46 16.56 0.73
C ILE A 533 11.59 16.43 -0.31
N ASN A 534 11.25 16.44 -1.61
CA ASN A 534 12.17 16.25 -2.72
C ASN A 534 13.06 15.00 -2.59
N VAL A 535 12.46 13.88 -2.16
CA VAL A 535 13.12 12.58 -2.03
C VAL A 535 12.43 11.55 -2.92
N ARG A 536 13.26 10.69 -3.53
CA ARG A 536 12.80 9.59 -4.38
C ARG A 536 13.03 8.26 -3.69
N PHE A 537 11.96 7.65 -3.19
CA PHE A 537 12.00 6.29 -2.67
C PHE A 537 12.14 5.26 -3.78
N SER A 538 12.87 4.18 -3.52
CA SER A 538 12.99 3.06 -4.44
C SER A 538 11.65 2.33 -4.62
N PRO A 539 11.43 1.63 -5.74
CA PRO A 539 10.23 0.82 -5.92
C PRO A 539 9.98 -0.18 -4.78
N LEU A 540 11.03 -0.82 -4.27
CA LEU A 540 10.93 -1.82 -3.21
C LEU A 540 10.55 -1.18 -1.87
N GLN A 541 11.13 -0.01 -1.53
CA GLN A 541 10.74 0.74 -0.34
C GLN A 541 9.25 1.08 -0.36
N LEU A 542 8.72 1.49 -1.50
CA LEU A 542 7.30 1.81 -1.66
C LEU A 542 6.40 0.58 -1.51
N ALA A 543 6.84 -0.60 -1.93
CA ALA A 543 6.10 -1.84 -1.71
C ALA A 543 6.21 -2.39 -0.28
N GLN A 544 7.12 -1.84 0.55
CA GLN A 544 7.40 -2.36 1.88
C GLN A 544 6.18 -2.48 2.80
N PRO A 545 5.21 -1.54 2.85
CA PRO A 545 4.02 -1.70 3.68
C PRO A 545 3.20 -2.95 3.35
N MET A 546 3.09 -3.29 2.06
CA MET A 546 2.42 -4.52 1.61
C MET A 546 3.22 -5.76 1.99
N ILE A 547 4.54 -5.71 1.81
CA ILE A 547 5.45 -6.79 2.20
C ILE A 547 5.32 -7.04 3.71
N ASP A 548 5.41 -5.99 4.52
CA ASP A 548 5.29 -6.04 5.99
C ASP A 548 3.92 -6.60 6.43
N LEU A 549 2.83 -6.22 5.75
CA LEU A 549 1.49 -6.73 6.03
C LEU A 549 1.43 -8.26 5.91
N VAL A 550 1.99 -8.81 4.83
CA VAL A 550 1.90 -10.24 4.53
C VAL A 550 3.00 -11.06 5.18
N THR A 551 4.21 -10.52 5.42
CA THR A 551 5.28 -11.29 6.08
C THR A 551 5.10 -11.39 7.58
N ASN A 552 4.44 -10.41 8.20
CA ASN A 552 4.16 -10.39 9.64
C ASN A 552 2.80 -11.01 9.99
N ASP A 553 2.08 -11.57 9.01
CA ASP A 553 0.76 -12.17 9.18
C ASP A 553 -0.31 -11.20 9.77
N ASN A 554 -0.06 -9.89 9.72
CA ASN A 554 -0.92 -8.86 10.32
C ASN A 554 -2.34 -8.85 9.75
N TRP A 555 -2.49 -9.19 8.46
CA TRP A 555 -3.79 -9.28 7.80
C TRP A 555 -4.70 -10.37 8.40
N ARG A 556 -4.14 -11.41 9.04
CA ARG A 556 -4.92 -12.54 9.58
C ARG A 556 -5.81 -12.14 10.75
N ASN A 557 -5.43 -11.09 11.48
CA ASN A 557 -6.17 -10.59 12.63
C ASN A 557 -7.12 -9.43 12.27
N ASP A 558 -7.13 -9.01 11.00
CA ASP A 558 -7.96 -7.92 10.54
C ASP A 558 -9.37 -8.44 10.19
N PRO A 559 -10.43 -7.93 10.85
CA PRO A 559 -11.79 -8.43 10.67
C PRO A 559 -12.34 -8.22 9.26
N LEU A 560 -11.78 -7.29 8.47
CA LEU A 560 -12.22 -7.05 7.09
C LEU A 560 -11.93 -8.25 6.18
N PHE A 561 -10.77 -8.90 6.34
CA PHE A 561 -10.44 -10.10 5.56
C PHE A 561 -11.38 -11.27 5.85
N GLY A 562 -11.92 -11.35 7.07
CA GLY A 562 -12.92 -12.34 7.47
C GLY A 562 -14.28 -12.18 6.78
N GLN A 563 -14.57 -11.03 6.18
CA GLN A 563 -15.81 -10.74 5.47
C GLN A 563 -15.79 -11.21 4.00
N ILE A 564 -14.62 -11.59 3.48
CA ILE A 564 -14.44 -11.93 2.08
C ILE A 564 -14.80 -13.41 1.86
N GLU A 565 -15.73 -13.64 0.94
CA GLU A 565 -16.21 -14.98 0.54
C GLU A 565 -16.09 -15.16 -0.97
N ASN A 566 -15.80 -16.38 -1.42
CA ASN A 566 -15.74 -16.79 -2.83
C ASN A 566 -14.82 -15.93 -3.72
N PHE A 567 -13.64 -15.56 -3.19
CA PHE A 567 -12.66 -14.69 -3.87
C PHE A 567 -12.11 -15.28 -5.19
N ASP A 568 -11.87 -16.60 -5.23
CA ASP A 568 -11.46 -17.32 -6.44
C ASP A 568 -12.69 -17.90 -7.16
N SER A 569 -12.99 -17.35 -8.34
CA SER A 569 -14.09 -17.81 -9.18
C SER A 569 -13.86 -19.20 -9.77
N TRP A 570 -12.60 -19.63 -9.99
CA TRP A 570 -12.27 -20.90 -10.64
C TRP A 570 -12.64 -22.12 -9.79
N ALA A 571 -12.50 -21.99 -8.47
CA ALA A 571 -12.89 -22.98 -7.47
C ALA A 571 -14.26 -22.71 -6.83
N SER A 572 -14.96 -21.64 -7.25
CA SER A 572 -16.30 -21.32 -6.74
C SER A 572 -17.32 -22.38 -7.16
N SER A 573 -18.29 -22.67 -6.29
CA SER A 573 -19.32 -23.70 -6.51
C SER A 573 -20.62 -23.30 -5.81
N ARG A 574 -21.76 -23.73 -6.34
CA ARG A 574 -23.08 -23.60 -5.68
C ARG A 574 -23.19 -24.49 -4.45
N ASN A 575 -22.30 -25.47 -4.31
CA ASN A 575 -22.32 -26.47 -3.24
C ASN A 575 -21.55 -26.04 -1.99
N GLN A 576 -20.72 -24.99 -2.07
CA GLN A 576 -19.90 -24.53 -0.95
C GLN A 576 -19.66 -23.02 -0.98
N THR A 577 -19.55 -22.42 0.20
CA THR A 577 -19.04 -21.05 0.36
C THR A 577 -17.62 -21.12 0.93
N MET A 578 -16.65 -20.57 0.20
CA MET A 578 -15.27 -20.48 0.67
C MET A 578 -15.03 -19.14 1.34
N LYS A 579 -14.60 -19.14 2.60
CA LYS A 579 -14.14 -17.92 3.27
C LYS A 579 -12.69 -17.65 2.90
N PHE A 580 -12.25 -16.41 3.02
CA PHE A 580 -10.87 -16.03 2.73
C PHE A 580 -9.83 -16.86 3.50
N ALA A 581 -10.12 -17.18 4.76
CA ALA A 581 -9.24 -18.01 5.60
C ALA A 581 -9.10 -19.46 5.10
N ASP A 582 -10.07 -19.98 4.33
CA ASP A 582 -10.07 -21.36 3.86
C ASP A 582 -8.99 -21.59 2.77
N TYR A 583 -8.61 -20.55 2.02
CA TYR A 583 -7.55 -20.62 1.00
C TYR A 583 -6.14 -20.90 1.58
N PHE A 584 -5.98 -20.81 2.90
CA PHE A 584 -4.72 -21.03 3.60
C PHE A 584 -4.68 -22.33 4.39
N LYS A 585 -5.78 -23.09 4.42
CA LYS A 585 -5.78 -24.44 4.97
C LYS A 585 -5.05 -25.35 3.99
N LYS A 586 -4.13 -26.18 4.48
CA LYS A 586 -3.55 -27.22 3.64
C LYS A 586 -4.69 -28.19 3.25
N PRO A 587 -4.83 -28.53 1.96
CA PRO A 587 -5.80 -29.53 1.53
C PRO A 587 -5.55 -30.88 2.18
#